data_AF-A0A2V9S6Y1-F1
#
_entry.id   AF-A0A2V9S6Y1-F1
#
_cell.length_a   1.000
_cell.length_b   1.000
_cell.length_c   1.000
_cell.angle_alpha   90.00
_cell.angle_beta   90.00
_cell.angle_gamma   90.00
#
_symmetry.space_group_name_H-M   'P 1'
#
loop_
_entity.id
_entity.type
_entity.pdbx_description
1 polymer ?
#
loop_
_entity_poly.entity_id
_entity_poly.type
_entity_poly.pdbx_seq_one_letter_code
_entity_poly.pdbx_strand_id
1 'polypeptide(L)' 'MSLGRDLASQVKSNSQLLTDASINEYISRIGQNIGRSSDVTTPLTIQIIDSDEVNAFSFPGGFVFVTAGLLREADDEA' A
#
# COMPACT_ATOMS: atom_id res chain seq x y z
N MET A 1 9.83 10.39 -14.83
CA MET A 1 8.87 9.80 -13.86
C MET A 1 9.22 8.32 -13.62
N SER A 2 10.42 8.00 -13.12
CA SER A 2 10.89 6.61 -12.90
C SER A 2 11.28 6.34 -11.45
N LEU A 3 11.71 7.36 -10.72
CA LEU A 3 12.21 7.24 -9.35
C LEU A 3 11.25 6.52 -8.39
N GLY A 4 9.94 6.82 -8.45
CA GLY A 4 8.95 6.16 -7.59
C GLY A 4 8.77 4.68 -7.87
N ARG A 5 8.85 4.26 -9.14
CA ARG A 5 8.78 2.84 -9.52
C ARG A 5 10.06 2.09 -9.12
N ASP A 6 11.21 2.72 -9.29
CA ASP A 6 12.50 2.12 -8.92
C ASP A 6 12.60 1.92 -7.40
N LEU A 7 12.19 2.91 -6.60
CA LEU A 7 12.10 2.81 -5.15
C LEU A 7 11.10 1.73 -4.72
N ALA A 8 9.91 1.72 -5.34
CA ALA A 8 8.92 0.68 -5.07
C ALA A 8 9.48 -0.72 -5.37
N SER A 9 10.18 -0.90 -6.50
CA SER A 9 10.79 -2.19 -6.87
C SER A 9 11.88 -2.64 -5.88
N GLN A 10 12.68 -1.70 -5.37
CA GLN A 10 13.66 -1.99 -4.32
C GLN A 10 13.00 -2.43 -3.02
N VAL A 11 11.95 -1.73 -2.57
CA VAL A 11 11.20 -2.12 -1.37
C VAL A 11 10.60 -3.52 -1.53
N LYS A 12 9.99 -3.80 -2.69
CA LYS A 12 9.45 -5.13 -3.02
C LYS A 12 10.50 -6.24 -2.98
N SER A 13 11.73 -5.95 -3.38
CA SER A 13 12.82 -6.94 -3.39
C SER A 13 13.45 -7.15 -2.01
N ASN A 14 13.43 -6.13 -1.15
CA ASN A 14 14.04 -6.17 0.18
C ASN A 14 13.05 -6.53 1.29
N SER A 15 11.75 -6.50 1.03
CA SER A 15 10.70 -6.73 2.02
C SER A 15 9.84 -7.92 1.61
N GLN A 16 9.42 -8.72 2.58
CA GLN A 16 8.46 -9.78 2.34
C GLN A 16 7.10 -9.16 2.06
N LEU A 17 6.60 -9.28 0.84
CA LEU A 17 5.28 -8.76 0.48
C LEU A 17 4.21 -9.78 0.83
N LEU A 18 3.10 -9.31 1.36
CA LEU A 18 1.91 -10.13 1.55
C LEU A 18 1.18 -10.26 0.20
N THR A 19 1.32 -11.43 -0.42
CA THR A 19 0.74 -11.73 -1.74
C THR A 19 -0.67 -12.31 -1.67
N ASP A 20 -1.31 -12.25 -0.49
CA ASP A 20 -2.67 -12.76 -0.29
C ASP A 20 -3.65 -12.01 -1.22
N ALA A 21 -4.33 -12.75 -2.08
CA ALA A 21 -5.22 -12.18 -3.09
C ALA A 21 -6.43 -11.49 -2.45
N SER A 22 -6.97 -12.02 -1.36
CA SER A 22 -8.14 -11.46 -0.69
C SER A 22 -7.81 -10.13 -0.02
N ILE A 23 -6.65 -10.06 0.63
CA ILE A 23 -6.21 -8.83 1.31
C ILE A 23 -5.82 -7.76 0.29
N ASN A 24 -5.11 -8.14 -0.79
CA ASN A 24 -4.78 -7.21 -1.87
C ASN A 24 -6.03 -6.67 -2.58
N GLU A 25 -7.04 -7.50 -2.79
CA GLU A 25 -8.31 -7.06 -3.35
C GLU A 25 -9.04 -6.09 -2.41
N TYR A 26 -9.11 -6.43 -1.13
CA TYR A 26 -9.72 -5.59 -0.10
C TYR A 26 -9.09 -4.19 -0.05
N ILE A 27 -7.76 -4.11 0.09
CA ILE A 27 -7.04 -2.84 0.10
C ILE A 27 -7.16 -2.11 -1.25
N SER A 28 -7.16 -2.82 -2.37
CA SER A 28 -7.35 -2.17 -3.68
C SER A 28 -8.71 -1.48 -3.76
N ARG A 29 -9.78 -2.09 -3.23
CA ARG A 29 -11.10 -1.47 -3.16
C ARG A 29 -11.11 -0.24 -2.27
N ILE A 30 -10.50 -0.29 -1.08
CA ILE A 30 -10.35 0.88 -0.21
C ILE A 30 -9.62 2.01 -0.94
N GLY A 31 -8.44 1.71 -1.50
CA GLY A 31 -7.62 2.69 -2.20
C GLY A 31 -8.33 3.33 -3.39
N GLN A 32 -9.13 2.54 -4.13
CA GLN A 32 -9.99 3.07 -5.19
C GLN A 32 -11.11 3.94 -4.65
N ASN A 33 -11.79 3.55 -3.57
CA ASN A 33 -12.84 4.36 -2.96
C ASN A 33 -12.30 5.70 -2.44
N ILE A 34 -11.16 5.69 -1.75
CA ILE A 34 -10.48 6.91 -1.26
C ILE A 34 -10.04 7.77 -2.45
N GLY A 35 -9.39 7.17 -3.45
CA GLY A 35 -8.94 7.87 -4.65
C GLY A 35 -10.08 8.53 -5.43
N ARG A 36 -11.24 7.87 -5.55
CA ARG A 36 -12.44 8.44 -6.19
C ARG A 36 -13.02 9.62 -5.42
N SER A 37 -12.85 9.64 -4.11
CA SER A 37 -13.30 10.74 -3.25
C SER A 37 -12.22 11.81 -3.04
N SER A 38 -11.05 11.68 -3.69
CA SER A 38 -9.90 12.58 -3.53
C SER A 38 -9.54 13.27 -4.85
N ASP A 39 -8.81 14.39 -4.78
CA ASP A 39 -8.24 15.08 -5.95
C ASP A 39 -7.09 14.30 -6.66
N VAL A 40 -6.90 13.03 -6.30
CA VAL A 40 -5.87 12.16 -6.86
C VAL A 40 -6.27 11.72 -8.27
N THR A 41 -5.48 12.16 -9.25
CA THR A 41 -5.65 11.78 -10.67
C THR A 41 -4.77 10.58 -11.07
N THR A 42 -3.91 10.11 -10.16
CA THR A 42 -2.93 9.03 -10.42
C THR A 42 -3.43 7.72 -9.80
N PRO A 43 -3.34 6.57 -10.49
CA PRO A 43 -3.73 5.29 -9.91
C PRO A 43 -2.94 4.98 -8.64
N LEU A 44 -3.65 4.79 -7.53
CA LEU A 44 -3.08 4.37 -6.25
C LEU A 44 -2.82 2.87 -6.26
N THR A 45 -1.57 2.49 -6.05
CA THR A 45 -1.13 1.11 -5.87
C THR A 45 -0.72 0.94 -4.41
N ILE A 46 -1.58 0.31 -3.62
CA ILE A 46 -1.29 0.00 -2.23
C ILE A 46 -0.78 -1.44 -2.15
N GLN A 47 0.29 -1.66 -1.40
CA GLN A 47 0.88 -2.98 -1.16
C GLN A 47 1.15 -3.20 0.31
N ILE A 48 1.09 -4.47 0.72
CA ILE A 48 1.26 -4.85 2.11
C ILE A 48 2.61 -5.54 2.28
N ILE A 49 3.34 -5.12 3.30
CA ILE A 49 4.59 -5.72 3.73
C ILE A 49 4.29 -6.58 4.94
N ASP A 50 4.68 -7.85 4.88
CA ASP A 50 4.62 -8.79 5.99
C ASP A 50 5.71 -8.44 7.01
N SER A 51 5.36 -7.51 7.90
CA SER A 51 6.17 -7.06 9.04
C SER A 51 5.23 -6.75 10.20
N ASP A 52 5.65 -7.11 11.41
CA ASP A 52 4.93 -6.79 12.66
C ASP A 52 5.14 -5.33 13.11
N GLU A 53 6.01 -4.59 12.43
CA GLU A 53 6.13 -3.15 12.68
C GLU A 53 4.85 -2.42 12.25
N VAL A 54 4.50 -1.35 12.97
CA VAL A 54 3.38 -0.47 12.61
C VAL A 54 3.93 0.70 11.81
N ASN A 55 3.86 0.61 10.47
CA ASN A 55 4.39 1.63 9.59
C ASN A 55 3.62 1.74 8.25
N ALA A 56 3.64 2.93 7.64
CA ALA A 56 3.13 3.16 6.30
C ALA A 56 3.92 4.25 5.60
N PHE A 57 4.21 4.06 4.32
CA PHE A 57 4.99 5.00 3.53
C PHE A 57 4.49 5.10 2.10
N SER A 58 4.55 6.31 1.54
CA SER A 58 4.10 6.60 0.19
C SER A 58 5.24 7.12 -0.66
N PHE A 59 5.35 6.62 -1.89
CA PHE A 59 6.28 7.12 -2.89
C PHE A 59 5.56 7.91 -3.99
N PRO A 60 6.25 8.88 -4.61
CA PRO A 60 5.72 9.61 -5.76
C PRO A 60 5.26 8.66 -6.87
N GLY A 61 4.15 9.00 -7.53
CA GLY A 61 3.55 8.16 -8.58
C GLY A 61 2.47 7.19 -8.10
N GLY A 62 1.96 7.39 -6.87
CA GLY A 62 0.78 6.67 -6.36
C GLY A 62 1.11 5.34 -5.69
N PHE A 63 2.36 5.08 -5.31
CA PHE A 63 2.71 3.87 -4.59
C PHE A 63 2.57 4.09 -3.09
N VAL A 64 1.80 3.26 -2.42
CA VAL A 64 1.65 3.26 -0.97
C VAL A 64 2.01 1.87 -0.47
N PHE A 65 2.78 1.81 0.60
CA PHE A 65 3.15 0.57 1.27
C PHE A 65 2.70 0.66 2.70
N VAL A 66 2.07 -0.41 3.17
CA VAL A 66 1.52 -0.53 4.52
C VAL A 66 2.04 -1.83 5.11
N THR A 67 2.42 -1.84 6.37
CA THR A 67 2.85 -3.06 7.06
C THR A 67 1.65 -3.86 7.60
N ALA A 68 1.75 -5.17 7.64
CA ALA A 68 0.74 -6.05 8.23
C ALA A 68 0.51 -5.75 9.72
N GLY A 69 1.53 -5.32 10.47
CA GLY A 69 1.41 -4.87 11.85
C GLY A 69 0.43 -3.70 11.99
N LEU A 70 0.47 -2.73 11.07
CA LEU A 70 -0.50 -1.63 11.03
C LEU A 70 -1.92 -2.12 10.75
N LEU A 71 -2.08 -3.12 9.88
CA LEU A 71 -3.38 -3.74 9.62
C LEU A 71 -3.93 -4.52 10.82
N ARG A 72 -3.05 -5.14 11.63
CA ARG A 72 -3.44 -5.87 12.83
C ARG A 72 -3.78 -4.96 14.00
N GLU A 73 -3.09 -3.82 14.10
CA GLU A 73 -3.34 -2.81 15.14
C GLU A 73 -4.55 -1.93 14.80
N ALA A 74 -4.96 -1.87 13.53
CA ALA A 74 -6.16 -1.16 13.13
C ALA A 74 -7.41 -1.90 13.67
N ASP A 75 -8.05 -1.32 14.68
CA ASP A 75 -9.29 -1.82 15.28
C ASP A 75 -10.53 -1.60 14.37
N ASP A 76 -10.47 -0.62 13.45
CA ASP A 76 -11.58 -0.26 12.56
C ASP A 76 -11.07 0.30 11.21
N GLU A 77 -11.92 0.25 10.19
CA GLU A 77 -11.66 0.65 8.80
C GLU A 77 -12.23 2.05 8.48
N ALA A 78 -12.72 2.75 9.51
CA ALA A 78 -13.57 3.95 9.47
C ALA A 78 -12.87 5.27 9.06
#